data_AF-A0A0C2R3U8-F1
#
_entry.id   AF-A0A0C2R3U8-F1
#
_cell.length_a   1.000
_cell.length_b   1.000
_cell.length_c   1.000
_cell.angle_alpha   90.00
_cell.angle_beta   90.00
_cell.angle_gamma   90.00
#
_symmetry.space_group_name_H-M   'P 1'
#
loop_
_entity.id
_entity.type
_entity.pdbx_description
1 polymer ?
#
loop_
_entity_poly.entity_id
_entity_poly.type
_entity_poly.pdbx_seq_one_letter_code
_entity_poly.pdbx_strand_id
1 'polypeptide(L)'
;MRLSELSGKEMIHIQRAERLGILGETDVQFDPETGKVLAVIIPLQKWPSFGKGQKELSIPWRSIRTIGTEMILIDQSDESHSPSKPTLHTIGQNEDHLK
;
A
#
# COMPACT_ATOMS: atom_id res chain seq x y z
N MET A 1 -4.16 20.69 1.07
CA MET A 1 -2.91 19.92 1.05
C MET A 1 -2.72 19.36 -0.35
N ARG A 2 -1.51 19.45 -0.91
CA ARG A 2 -1.15 18.86 -2.20
C ARG A 2 -0.52 17.48 -1.97
N LEU A 3 -0.74 16.52 -2.86
CA LEU A 3 -0.12 15.20 -2.76
C LEU A 3 1.41 15.27 -2.72
N SER A 4 2.00 16.20 -3.49
CA SER A 4 3.44 16.46 -3.49
C SER A 4 4.01 16.86 -2.12
N GLU A 5 3.19 17.42 -1.22
CA GLU A 5 3.63 17.81 0.13
C GLU A 5 3.77 16.62 1.07
N LEU A 6 3.18 15.47 0.73
CA LEU A 6 3.32 14.24 1.50
C LEU A 6 4.67 13.57 1.26
N SER A 7 5.23 13.74 0.06
CA SER A 7 6.49 13.11 -0.32
C SER A 7 7.64 13.57 0.59
N GLY A 8 8.51 12.64 0.96
CA GLY A 8 9.62 12.86 1.88
C GLY A 8 9.26 12.77 3.36
N LYS A 9 7.98 12.69 3.74
CA LYS A 9 7.59 12.57 5.15
C LYS A 9 7.82 11.17 5.70
N GLU A 10 8.25 11.09 6.96
CA GLU A 10 8.39 9.81 7.66
C GLU A 10 7.05 9.28 8.17
N MET A 11 6.79 7.99 8.01
CA MET A 11 5.58 7.34 8.48
C MET A 11 5.85 6.57 9.77
N ILE A 12 5.15 6.94 10.84
CA ILE A 12 5.33 6.34 12.17
C ILE A 12 4.03 5.69 12.65
N HIS A 13 4.12 4.43 13.05
CA HIS A 13 3.03 3.71 13.71
C HIS A 13 2.97 4.11 15.19
N ILE A 14 1.86 4.71 15.63
CA ILE A 14 1.77 5.33 16.96
C ILE A 14 1.90 4.28 18.08
N GLN A 15 1.17 3.17 17.99
CA GLN A 15 1.14 2.14 19.04
C GLN A 15 2.45 1.37 19.17
N ARG A 16 3.10 1.07 18.05
CA ARG A 16 4.35 0.29 18.01
C ARG A 16 5.58 1.17 18.14
N ALA A 17 5.42 2.50 18.07
CA ALA A 17 6.51 3.46 17.96
C ALA A 17 7.51 3.08 16.83
N GLU A 18 6.97 2.53 15.73
CA GLU A 18 7.76 1.93 14.66
C GLU A 18 7.77 2.84 13.43
N ARG A 19 8.95 2.99 12.81
CA ARG A 19 9.10 3.69 11.54
C ARG A 19 8.77 2.74 10.38
N LEU A 20 7.65 3.01 9.70
CA LEU A 20 7.18 2.24 8.55
C LEU A 20 7.97 2.56 7.26
N GLY A 21 8.57 3.75 7.20
CA GLY A 21 9.39 4.18 6.07
C GLY A 21 9.22 5.66 5.76
N ILE A 22 9.76 6.06 4.61
CA ILE A 22 9.56 7.40 4.04
C ILE A 22 8.51 7.31 2.95
N LEU A 23 7.58 8.25 2.95
CA LEU A 23 6.58 8.37 1.93
C LEU A 23 7.23 8.92 0.66
N GLY A 24 7.45 8.05 -0.35
CA GLY A 24 8.17 8.38 -1.58
C GLY A 24 7.27 8.95 -2.68
N GLU A 25 7.38 8.38 -3.89
CA GLU A 25 6.41 8.53 -4.96
C GLU A 25 5.18 7.68 -4.62
N THR A 26 4.29 8.24 -3.80
CA THR A 26 3.05 7.56 -3.42
C THR A 26 1.92 7.91 -4.35
N ASP A 27 1.07 6.93 -4.58
CA ASP A 27 -0.22 7.12 -5.21
C ASP A 27 -1.33 7.20 -4.14
N VAL A 28 -2.48 7.71 -4.54
CA VAL A 28 -3.65 7.84 -3.69
C VAL A 28 -4.83 7.13 -4.35
N GLN A 29 -5.45 6.23 -3.61
CA GLN A 29 -6.68 5.60 -4.05
C GLN A 29 -7.87 6.50 -3.70
N PHE A 30 -8.73 6.77 -4.68
CA PHE A 30 -9.94 7.56 -4.51
C PHE A 30 -11.19 6.74 -4.79
N ASP A 31 -12.26 7.09 -4.10
CA ASP A 31 -13.62 6.69 -4.47
C ASP A 31 -14.05 7.48 -5.72
N PRO A 32 -14.35 6.83 -6.86
CA PRO A 32 -14.61 7.52 -8.12
C PRO A 32 -15.93 8.28 -8.15
N GLU A 33 -16.89 7.96 -7.28
CA GLU A 33 -18.20 8.61 -7.24
C GLU A 33 -18.19 9.84 -6.32
N THR A 34 -17.49 9.74 -5.18
CA THR A 34 -17.49 10.76 -4.13
C THR A 34 -16.23 11.62 -4.12
N GLY A 35 -15.16 11.18 -4.79
CA GLY A 35 -13.85 11.82 -4.77
C GLY A 35 -13.10 11.69 -3.42
N LYS A 36 -13.62 10.90 -2.47
CA LYS A 36 -12.99 10.70 -1.16
C LYS A 36 -11.69 9.91 -1.30
N VAL A 37 -10.68 10.30 -0.53
CA VAL A 37 -9.46 9.51 -0.41
C VAL A 37 -9.73 8.27 0.43
N LEU A 38 -9.44 7.10 -0.13
CA LEU A 38 -9.64 5.80 0.51
C LEU A 38 -8.36 5.30 1.16
N ALA A 39 -7.22 5.40 0.47
CA ALA A 39 -5.93 4.90 0.95
C ALA A 39 -4.76 5.62 0.28
N VAL A 40 -3.61 5.60 0.94
CA VAL A 40 -2.30 5.93 0.34
C VAL A 40 -1.61 4.63 -0.03
N ILE A 41 -1.12 4.55 -1.26
CA ILE A 41 -0.41 3.39 -1.79
C ILE A 41 1.08 3.72 -1.81
N ILE A 42 1.85 2.95 -1.05
CA ILE A 42 3.29 3.11 -0.91
C ILE A 42 3.99 1.96 -1.65
N PRO A 43 4.76 2.24 -2.71
CA PRO A 43 5.60 1.22 -3.30
C PRO A 43 6.72 0.86 -2.31
N LEU A 44 6.83 -0.41 -1.90
CA LEU A 44 8.01 -0.84 -1.16
C LEU A 44 9.18 -0.92 -2.14
N GLN A 45 10.15 -0.02 -1.98
CA GLN A 45 11.34 0.02 -2.84
C GLN A 45 12.06 -1.34 -2.84
N LYS A 46 12.53 -1.67 -4.05
CA LYS A 46 13.02 -2.96 -4.50
C LYS A 46 14.28 -3.37 -3.73
N TRP A 47 14.16 -4.37 -2.85
CA TRP A 47 15.27 -5.31 -2.71
C TRP A 47 15.44 -6.01 -4.08
N PRO A 48 16.66 -6.27 -4.57
CA PRO A 48 16.87 -7.02 -5.80
C PRO A 48 16.55 -8.49 -5.56
N SER A 49 15.27 -8.80 -5.35
CA SER A 49 14.76 -10.16 -5.36
C SER A 49 14.44 -10.52 -6.80
N PHE A 50 15.30 -11.35 -7.38
CA PHE A 50 14.99 -12.16 -8.54
C PHE A 50 13.72 -12.96 -8.25
N GLY A 51 12.56 -12.43 -8.64
CA GLY A 51 11.30 -13.16 -8.56
C GLY A 51 10.14 -12.36 -7.96
N LYS A 52 9.14 -12.14 -8.83
CA LYS A 52 7.71 -11.95 -8.52
C LYS A 52 7.31 -10.67 -7.76
N GLY A 53 6.89 -9.68 -8.55
CA GLY A 53 5.93 -8.63 -8.17
C GLY A 53 6.51 -7.43 -7.41
N GLN A 54 6.12 -6.22 -7.80
CA GLN A 54 6.29 -5.06 -6.93
C GLN A 54 5.38 -5.27 -5.72
N LYS A 55 5.94 -5.19 -4.50
CA LYS A 55 5.13 -5.20 -3.28
C LYS A 55 4.71 -3.77 -2.97
N GLU A 56 3.42 -3.57 -2.76
CA GLU A 56 2.83 -2.29 -2.38
C GLU A 56 2.23 -2.41 -0.98
N LEU A 57 2.37 -1.35 -0.18
CA LEU A 57 1.73 -1.19 1.12
C LEU A 57 0.57 -0.21 0.96
N SER A 58 -0.65 -0.66 1.20
CA SER A 58 -1.83 0.21 1.22
C SER A 58 -2.15 0.62 2.66
N ILE A 59 -2.19 1.92 2.92
CA ILE A 59 -2.55 2.49 4.22
C ILE A 59 -3.90 3.19 4.09
N PRO A 60 -4.97 2.69 4.74
CA PRO A 60 -6.27 3.34 4.71
C PRO A 60 -6.17 4.79 5.20
N TRP A 61 -6.81 5.71 4.48
CA TRP A 61 -6.79 7.13 4.83
C TRP A 61 -7.30 7.38 6.24
N ARG A 62 -8.29 6.58 6.68
CA ARG A 62 -8.84 6.61 8.05
C ARG A 62 -7.80 6.34 9.14
N SER A 63 -6.71 5.65 8.82
CA SER A 63 -5.64 5.33 9.76
C SER A 63 -4.62 6.46 9.89
N ILE A 64 -4.68 7.48 9.05
CA ILE A 64 -3.80 8.66 9.18
C ILE A 64 -4.38 9.56 10.27
N ARG A 65 -3.67 9.65 11.39
CA ARG A 65 -4.10 10.45 12.54
C ARG A 65 -3.65 11.90 12.44
N THR A 66 -2.44 12.13 11.94
CA THR A 66 -1.86 13.47 11.84
C THR A 66 -0.85 13.53 10.71
N ILE A 67 -0.88 14.61 9.94
CA ILE A 67 0.11 14.93 8.89
C ILE A 67 0.83 16.19 9.37
N GLY A 68 2.05 16.00 9.86
CA GLY A 68 2.93 17.09 10.26
C GLY A 68 3.81 17.57 9.09
N THR A 69 4.68 18.53 9.39
CA THR A 69 5.65 19.05 8.43
C THR A 69 6.63 17.96 7.99
N GLU A 70 7.12 17.14 8.91
CA GLU A 70 8.15 16.12 8.62
C GLU A 70 7.62 14.68 8.63
N MET A 71 6.47 14.43 9.26
CA MET A 71 6.02 13.07 9.56
C MET A 71 4.52 12.87 9.45
N ILE A 72 4.10 11.64 9.24
CA ILE A 72 2.73 11.17 9.21
C ILE A 72 2.56 10.12 10.30
N LEU A 73 1.63 10.39 11.23
CA LEU A 73 1.30 9.48 12.31
C LEU A 73 0.16 8.56 11.89
N ILE A 74 0.40 7.26 11.99
CA ILE A 74 -0.54 6.22 11.59
C ILE A 74 -1.00 5.45 12.81
N ASP A 75 -2.32 5.39 12.95
CA ASP A 75 -3.03 4.64 13.96
C ASP A 75 -3.82 3.53 13.25
N GLN A 76 -3.26 2.32 13.25
CA GLN A 76 -4.02 1.13 12.90
C GLN A 76 -4.57 0.54 14.20
N SER A 77 -5.72 1.03 14.64
CA SER A 77 -6.59 0.22 15.49
C SER A 77 -6.86 -1.07 14.72
N ASP A 78 -6.40 -2.22 15.23
CA ASP A 78 -6.28 -3.52 14.55
C ASP A 78 -7.56 -4.01 13.83
N GLU A 79 -7.93 -3.38 12.72
CA GLU A 79 -9.09 -3.78 11.93
C GLU A 79 -8.61 -4.32 10.59
N SER A 80 -8.46 -5.65 10.61
CA SER A 80 -8.26 -6.57 9.49
C SER A 80 -6.88 -6.58 8.82
N HIS A 81 -6.04 -7.53 9.26
CA HIS A 81 -5.27 -8.33 8.32
C HIS A 81 -6.24 -8.88 7.26
N SER A 82 -6.29 -8.28 6.07
CA SER A 82 -6.74 -9.00 4.88
C SER A 82 -5.47 -9.54 4.23
N PRO A 83 -5.06 -10.81 4.49
CA PRO A 83 -4.06 -11.43 3.64
C PRO A 83 -4.63 -11.46 2.23
N SER A 84 -3.96 -10.79 1.31
CA SER A 84 -4.22 -10.90 -0.13
C SER A 84 -4.53 -12.35 -0.48
N LYS A 85 -5.75 -12.63 -0.96
CA LYS A 85 -6.07 -13.95 -1.54
C LYS A 85 -5.04 -14.20 -2.64
N PRO A 86 -4.24 -15.27 -2.59
CA PRO A 86 -3.35 -15.59 -3.70
C PRO A 86 -4.24 -15.98 -4.88
N THR A 87 -4.27 -15.15 -5.91
CA THR A 87 -4.83 -15.51 -7.21
C THR A 87 -4.05 -16.72 -7.71
N LEU A 88 -4.63 -17.92 -7.62
CA LEU A 88 -4.12 -19.09 -8.33
C LEU A 88 -4.19 -18.77 -9.83
N HIS A 89 -3.03 -18.62 -10.45
CA HIS A 89 -2.90 -18.77 -11.89
C HIS A 89 -3.23 -20.21 -12.24
N THR A 90 -4.45 -20.48 -12.72
CA THR A 90 -4.70 -21.70 -13.48
C THR A 90 -4.10 -21.50 -14.87
N ILE A 91 -2.88 -22.00 -15.08
CA ILE A 91 -2.30 -22.18 -16.41
C ILE A 91 -2.12 -23.69 -16.64
N GLY A 92 -2.84 -24.19 -17.64
CA GLY A 92 -2.43 -25.30 -18.49
C GLY A 92 -3.11 -26.63 -18.19
N GLN A 93 -4.11 -26.99 -19.01
CA GLN A 93 -4.09 -28.22 -19.81
C GLN A 93 -4.91 -27.98 -21.10
N ASN A 94 -4.28 -27.37 -22.10
CA ASN A 94 -4.61 -27.68 -23.49
C ASN A 94 -3.85 -28.96 -23.79
N GLU A 95 -4.57 -30.06 -24.00
CA GLU A 95 -4.03 -31.20 -24.76
C GLU A 95 -4.73 -31.20 -26.12
N ASP A 96 -3.97 -30.76 -27.12
CA ASP A 96 -4.28 -30.96 -28.52
C ASP A 96 -4.20 -32.46 -28.86
N HIS A 97 -5.18 -32.92 -29.63
CA HIS A 97 -5.08 -33.93 -30.70
C HIS A 97 -4.38 -35.27 -30.40
N LEU A 98 -5.16 -36.38 -30.33
CA LEU A 98 -5.00 -37.54 -31.24
C LEU A 98 -6.15 -38.58 -31.10
N LYS A 99 -7.16 -38.50 -31.97
CA LYS A 99 -7.63 -39.58 -32.88
C LYS A 99 -8.94 -39.18 -33.57
#